data_AF-X1B5F3-F1
#
_entry.id   AF-X1B5F3-F1
#
_cell.length_a   1.000
_cell.length_b   1.000
_cell.length_c   1.000
_cell.angle_alpha   90.00
_cell.angle_beta   90.00
_cell.angle_gamma   90.00
#
_symmetry.space_group_name_H-M   'P 1'
#
loop_
_entity.id
_entity.type
_entity.pdbx_description
1 polymer ?
#
loop_
_entity_poly.entity_id
_entity_poly.type
_entity_poly.pdbx_seq_one_letter_code
_entity_poly.pdbx_strand_id
1 'polypeptide(L)'
;MLNLKQIESFYPENLRIYKKNLLREYLQYVILDIIYSSKHGSRLVFMGGTAIHMIHGNRRFSEDLDFDNRGLSKEDFEDLSENIFRKLELYGYSVEIQN
;
A
#
# COMPACT_ATOMS: atom_id res chain seq x y z
N MET A 1 2.32 -12.72 -7.36
CA MET A 1 3.28 -11.71 -6.87
C MET A 1 4.43 -11.56 -7.84
N LEU A 2 5.00 -10.36 -7.94
CA LEU A 2 6.18 -10.10 -8.76
C LEU A 2 7.46 -10.42 -7.98
N ASN A 3 8.48 -10.94 -8.66
CA ASN A 3 9.83 -11.04 -8.10
C ASN A 3 10.56 -9.68 -8.20
N LEU A 4 11.69 -9.54 -7.48
CA LEU A 4 12.43 -8.29 -7.42
C LEU A 4 12.90 -7.78 -8.80
N LYS A 5 13.32 -8.66 -9.71
CA LYS A 5 13.73 -8.25 -11.07
C LYS A 5 12.56 -7.69 -11.87
N GLN A 6 11.37 -8.27 -11.70
CA GLN A 6 10.15 -7.75 -12.32
C GLN A 6 9.79 -6.39 -11.73
N ILE A 7 9.84 -6.23 -10.40
CA ILE A 7 9.59 -4.94 -9.74
C ILE A 7 10.56 -3.87 -10.26
N GLU A 8 11.87 -4.16 -10.28
CA GLU A 8 12.91 -3.25 -10.79
C GLU A 8 12.63 -2.75 -12.22
N SER A 9 12.02 -3.59 -13.07
CA SER A 9 11.72 -3.24 -14.46
C SER A 9 10.73 -2.08 -14.62
N PHE A 10 9.89 -1.83 -13.61
CA PHE A 10 8.94 -0.71 -13.59
C PHE A 10 9.57 0.63 -13.20
N TYR A 11 10.82 0.63 -12.72
CA TYR A 11 11.50 1.84 -12.26
C TYR A 11 12.67 2.25 -13.18
N PRO A 12 12.95 3.56 -13.30
CA PRO A 12 14.16 4.08 -13.92
C PRO A 12 15.43 3.48 -13.31
N GLU A 13 16.46 3.26 -14.12
CA GLU A 13 17.72 2.61 -13.69
C GLU A 13 18.36 3.28 -12.47
N ASN A 14 18.34 4.61 -12.42
CA ASN A 14 18.91 5.37 -11.30
C ASN A 14 18.17 5.16 -9.97
N LEU A 15 16.95 4.62 -9.99
CA LEU A 15 16.18 4.29 -8.78
C LEU A 15 16.30 2.81 -8.38
N ARG A 16 16.79 1.93 -9.27
CA ARG A 16 16.90 0.48 -9.01
C ARG A 16 17.90 0.13 -7.90
N ILE A 17 18.77 1.07 -7.52
CA ILE A 17 19.67 0.93 -6.38
C ILE A 17 18.89 0.89 -5.04
N TYR A 18 17.70 1.50 -4.98
CA TYR A 18 16.89 1.60 -3.76
C TYR A 18 15.93 0.41 -3.59
N LYS A 19 16.46 -0.82 -3.65
CA LYS A 19 15.67 -2.06 -3.67
C LYS A 19 14.65 -2.16 -2.53
N LYS A 20 15.00 -1.71 -1.32
CA LYS A 20 14.08 -1.70 -0.17
C LYS A 20 12.87 -0.80 -0.42
N ASN A 21 13.09 0.38 -0.99
CA ASN A 21 12.01 1.31 -1.33
C ASN A 21 11.12 0.75 -2.45
N LEU A 22 11.70 0.09 -3.46
CA LEU A 22 10.93 -0.56 -4.51
C LEU A 22 10.01 -1.67 -3.96
N LEU A 23 10.54 -2.51 -3.06
CA LEU A 23 9.75 -3.55 -2.41
C LEU A 23 8.65 -2.96 -1.52
N ARG A 24 8.95 -1.89 -0.78
CA ARG A 24 7.96 -1.20 0.05
C ARG A 24 6.84 -0.62 -0.81
N GLU A 25 7.17 0.07 -1.89
CA GLU A 25 6.17 0.67 -2.77
C GLU A 25 5.31 -0.39 -3.46
N TYR A 26 5.93 -1.50 -3.89
CA TYR A 26 5.18 -2.66 -4.36
C TYR A 26 4.18 -3.18 -3.31
N LEU A 27 4.58 -3.29 -2.04
CA LEU A 27 3.68 -3.67 -0.96
C LEU A 27 2.58 -2.63 -0.70
N GLN A 28 2.91 -1.34 -0.80
CA GLN A 28 1.92 -0.25 -0.70
C GLN A 28 0.85 -0.37 -1.80
N TYR A 29 1.23 -0.67 -3.05
CA TYR A 29 0.25 -0.95 -4.12
C TYR A 29 -0.63 -2.15 -3.80
N VAL A 30 -0.06 -3.24 -3.25
CA VAL A 30 -0.83 -4.42 -2.84
C VAL A 30 -1.85 -4.07 -1.73
N ILE A 31 -1.44 -3.28 -0.74
CA ILE A 31 -2.33 -2.85 0.35
C ILE A 31 -3.43 -1.93 -0.19
N LEU A 32 -3.10 -0.98 -1.05
CA LEU A 32 -4.07 -0.10 -1.70
C LEU A 32 -5.09 -0.89 -2.54
N ASP A 33 -4.63 -1.91 -3.29
CA ASP A 33 -5.51 -2.81 -4.05
C ASP A 33 -6.50 -3.54 -3.13
N ILE A 34 -6.04 -4.07 -1.98
CA ILE A 34 -6.91 -4.72 -0.99
C ILE A 34 -7.92 -3.73 -0.41
N ILE A 35 -7.49 -2.53 -0.03
CA ILE A 35 -8.36 -1.49 0.54
C ILE A 35 -9.44 -1.10 -0.45
N TYR A 36 -9.06 -0.74 -1.68
CA TYR A 36 -9.99 -0.22 -2.67
C TYR A 36 -10.85 -1.28 -3.37
N SER A 37 -10.46 -2.56 -3.28
CA SER A 37 -11.30 -3.70 -3.65
C SER A 37 -12.29 -4.11 -2.55
N SER A 38 -12.16 -3.57 -1.33
CA SER A 38 -13.07 -3.88 -0.22
C SER A 38 -14.34 -3.05 -0.26
N LYS A 39 -15.36 -3.47 0.51
CA LYS A 39 -16.59 -2.69 0.73
C LYS A 39 -16.35 -1.32 1.40
N HIS A 40 -15.14 -1.09 1.94
CA HIS A 40 -14.78 0.11 2.67
C HIS A 40 -14.03 1.14 1.82
N GLY A 41 -13.51 0.76 0.65
CA GLY A 41 -12.61 1.59 -0.15
C GLY A 41 -13.21 2.96 -0.52
N SER A 42 -14.51 3.02 -0.84
CA SER A 42 -15.20 4.27 -1.20
C SER A 42 -15.29 5.28 -0.05
N ARG A 43 -15.06 4.86 1.20
CA ARG A 43 -15.07 5.71 2.40
C ARG A 43 -13.69 6.20 2.82
N LEU A 44 -12.63 5.84 2.08
CA LEU A 44 -11.27 6.29 2.33
C LEU A 44 -10.74 7.06 1.14
N VAL A 45 -10.20 8.25 1.40
CA VAL A 45 -9.52 9.05 0.38
C VAL A 45 -8.03 8.98 0.61
N PHE A 46 -7.32 8.32 -0.31
CA PHE A 46 -5.86 8.24 -0.27
C PHE A 46 -5.25 9.63 -0.47
N MET A 47 -4.33 10.00 0.42
CA MET A 47 -3.69 11.31 0.43
C MET A 47 -2.25 11.23 0.96
N GLY A 48 -1.66 12.39 1.26
CA GLY A 48 -0.34 12.47 1.87
C GLY A 48 0.82 12.30 0.90
N GLY A 49 2.01 12.04 1.47
CA GLY A 49 3.27 12.04 0.72
C GLY A 49 3.34 10.93 -0.33
N THR A 50 2.76 9.77 -0.03
CA THR A 50 2.76 8.61 -0.93
C THR A 50 1.79 8.81 -2.09
N ALA A 51 0.63 9.45 -1.88
CA ALA A 51 -0.25 9.84 -2.97
C ALA A 51 0.43 10.85 -3.92
N ILE A 52 1.14 11.84 -3.37
CA ILE A 52 1.93 12.80 -4.16
C ILE A 52 3.04 12.10 -4.96
N HIS A 53 3.68 11.09 -4.38
CA HIS A 53 4.67 10.27 -5.07
C HIS A 53 4.05 9.47 -6.23
N MET A 54 3.06 8.63 -5.94
CA MET A 54 2.49 7.67 -6.89
C MET A 54 1.63 8.33 -7.98
N ILE A 55 0.80 9.31 -7.61
CA ILE A 55 -0.22 9.89 -8.51
C ILE A 55 0.30 11.15 -9.19
N HIS A 56 1.11 11.96 -8.49
CA HIS A 56 1.60 13.24 -9.02
C HIS A 56 3.08 13.20 -9.45
N GLY A 57 3.73 12.03 -9.38
CA GLY A 57 5.05 11.79 -9.97
C GLY A 57 6.22 12.46 -9.22
N ASN A 58 6.08 12.71 -7.92
CA ASN A 58 7.21 13.19 -7.11
C ASN A 58 8.32 12.13 -7.09
N ARG A 59 9.60 12.52 -7.13
CA ARG A 59 10.72 11.56 -7.22
C ARG A 59 11.13 10.93 -5.88
N ARG A 60 10.64 11.45 -4.76
CA ARG A 60 10.99 10.96 -3.42
C ARG A 60 10.04 9.82 -3.04
N PHE A 61 10.60 8.65 -2.74
CA PHE A 61 9.85 7.58 -2.09
C PHE A 61 9.24 8.05 -0.76
N SER A 62 8.13 7.42 -0.40
CA SER A 62 7.38 7.71 0.83
C SER A 62 7.01 6.40 1.51
N GLU A 63 6.92 6.40 2.83
CA GLU A 63 6.81 5.16 3.62
C GLU A 63 5.39 4.87 4.11
N ASP A 64 4.61 5.91 4.39
CA ASP A 64 3.31 5.81 5.03
C ASP A 64 2.15 5.77 4.01
N LEU A 65 1.02 5.19 4.38
CA LEU A 65 -0.22 5.32 3.61
C LEU A 65 -1.20 6.16 4.44
N ASP A 66 -1.47 7.38 3.99
CA ASP A 66 -2.36 8.32 4.67
C ASP A 66 -3.73 8.34 4.01
N PHE A 67 -4.79 8.39 4.82
CA PHE A 67 -6.16 8.44 4.34
C PHE A 67 -6.99 9.47 5.11
N ASP A 68 -7.84 10.20 4.38
CA ASP A 68 -8.95 10.93 4.99
C ASP A 68 -10.16 9.99 5.13
N ASN A 69 -10.84 10.09 6.27
CA ASN A 69 -11.95 9.22 6.63
C ASN A 69 -13.31 9.87 6.26
N ARG A 70 -14.05 9.27 5.33
CA ARG A 70 -15.39 9.71 4.90
C ARG A 70 -16.52 8.85 5.48
N GLY A 71 -16.43 8.49 6.76
CA GLY A 71 -17.50 7.78 7.49
C GLY A 71 -17.26 6.29 7.71
N LEU A 72 -16.00 5.88 7.79
CA LEU A 72 -15.56 4.61 8.34
C LEU A 72 -15.72 4.66 9.87
N SER A 73 -16.49 3.73 10.46
CA SER A 73 -16.56 3.57 11.92
C SER A 73 -15.31 2.86 12.45
N LYS A 74 -15.21 2.72 13.77
CA LYS A 74 -14.14 1.92 14.39
C LYS A 74 -14.25 0.44 14.02
N GLU A 75 -15.46 -0.11 14.06
CA GLU A 75 -15.73 -1.50 13.72
C GLU A 75 -15.44 -1.78 12.23
N ASP A 76 -15.75 -0.83 11.35
CA ASP A 76 -15.37 -0.88 9.94
C ASP A 76 -13.85 -0.85 9.74
N PHE A 77 -13.13 -0.07 10.55
CA PHE A 77 -11.67 -0.03 10.52
C PHE A 77 -11.04 -1.35 10.98
N GLU A 78 -11.60 -1.97 12.02
CA GLU A 78 -11.18 -3.28 12.51
C GLU A 78 -11.44 -4.36 11.45
N ASP A 79 -12.62 -4.36 10.80
CA ASP A 79 -12.94 -5.29 9.70
C ASP A 79 -12.02 -5.09 8.48
N LEU A 80 -11.70 -3.84 8.13
CA LEU A 80 -10.75 -3.53 7.07
C LEU A 80 -9.34 -4.03 7.41
N SER A 81 -8.88 -3.79 8.63
CA SER A 81 -7.54 -4.20 9.10
C SER A 81 -7.40 -5.73 9.09
N GLU A 82 -8.42 -6.46 9.55
CA GLU A 82 -8.48 -7.92 9.50
C GLU A 82 -8.50 -8.45 8.06
N ASN A 83 -9.20 -7.78 7.14
CA ASN A 83 -9.19 -8.15 5.72
C ASN A 83 -7.79 -7.99 5.11
N ILE A 84 -7.11 -6.86 5.38
CA ILE A 84 -5.74 -6.62 4.93
C ILE A 84 -4.81 -7.71 5.47
N PHE A 85 -4.90 -8.02 6.77
CA PHE A 85 -4.14 -9.08 7.42
C PHE A 85 -4.26 -10.41 6.66
N ARG A 86 -5.50 -10.91 6.54
CA ARG A 86 -5.78 -12.20 5.89
C ARG A 86 -5.32 -12.25 4.44
N LYS A 87 -5.53 -11.17 3.69
CA LYS A 87 -5.11 -11.10 2.28
C LYS A 87 -3.60 -11.15 2.14
N LEU A 88 -2.86 -10.45 3.01
CA LEU A 88 -1.41 -10.49 3.00
C LEU A 88 -0.86 -11.86 3.43
N GLU A 89 -1.44 -12.51 4.44
CA GLU A 89 -1.08 -13.89 4.80
C GLU A 89 -1.34 -14.87 3.65
N LEU A 90 -2.46 -14.74 2.94
CA LEU A 90 -2.76 -15.56 1.75
C LEU A 90 -1.79 -15.33 0.59
N TYR A 91 -1.18 -14.15 0.51
CA TYR A 91 -0.08 -13.87 -0.43
C TYR A 91 1.27 -14.42 0.06
N GLY A 92 1.32 -15.01 1.26
CA GLY A 92 2.51 -15.63 1.82
C GLY A 92 3.40 -14.67 2.61
N TYR A 93 2.90 -13.50 3.00
CA TYR A 93 3.64 -12.59 3.87
C TYR A 93 3.49 -12.97 5.34
N SER A 94 4.54 -12.76 6.12
CA SER A 94 4.45 -12.69 7.57
C SER A 94 3.97 -11.30 7.96
N VAL A 95 2.86 -11.22 8.69
CA VAL A 95 2.18 -9.95 9.00
C VAL A 95 2.02 -9.83 10.52
N GLU A 96 2.23 -8.62 11.02
CA GLU A 96 1.94 -8.24 12.41
C GLU A 96 1.05 -7.00 12.39
N ILE A 97 0.05 -6.95 13.26
CA ILE A 97 -0.83 -5.79 13.44
C ILE A 97 -0.76 -5.34 14.89
N GLN A 98 -0.65 -4.03 15.07
CA GLN A 98 -0.74 -3.36 16.37
C GLN A 98 -1.82 -2.29 16.27
N ASN A 99 -2.88 -2.46 17.06
CA ASN A 99 -4.00 -1.53 17.18
C ASN A 99 -3.94 -0.76 18.50
#